data_AF-A0A644TNI0-F1
#
_entry.id   AF-A0A644TNI0-F1
#
_cell.length_a   1.000
_cell.length_b   1.000
_cell.length_c   1.000
_cell.angle_alpha   90.00
_cell.angle_beta   90.00
_cell.angle_gamma   90.00
#
_symmetry.space_group_name_H-M   'P 1'
#
loop_
_entity.id
_entity.type
_entity.pdbx_description
1 polymer ?
#
loop_
_entity_poly.entity_id
_entity_poly.type
_entity_poly.pdbx_seq_one_letter_code
_entity_poly.pdbx_strand_id
1 'polypeptide(L)'
;MMVKKLFVVLIMMVLVSMGFANTAMAKGQADNPIDQAFAQDFCEAMNTIEMNYVSEKYMDAWKAEMKNVAAVLKQSYVFTEDKAHVDVYVASYEKVAESAGYIEWLNWSDAKEDPNHRSFGTGAASASLSAKANIYKQATINLIDAYHGQAGDNSLNYTYVYSGKGADLAKVRDQHRQ
;
A
#
# COMPACT_ATOMS: atom_id res chain seq x y z
N MET A 1 1.80 48.21 16.92
CA MET A 1 2.70 47.24 16.24
C MET A 1 2.37 45.77 16.53
N MET A 2 1.76 45.44 17.69
CA MET A 2 1.40 44.06 18.07
C MET A 2 0.23 43.45 17.28
N VAL A 3 -0.79 44.25 16.94
CA VAL A 3 -2.02 43.77 16.26
C VAL A 3 -1.76 43.25 14.84
N LYS A 4 -0.82 43.86 14.10
CA LYS A 4 -0.44 43.41 12.75
C LYS A 4 0.27 42.05 12.76
N LYS A 5 1.09 41.77 13.78
CA LYS A 5 1.78 40.48 13.92
C LYS A 5 0.79 39.36 14.28
N LEU A 6 -0.20 39.65 15.13
CA LEU A 6 -1.25 38.70 15.48
C LEU A 6 -2.13 38.35 14.26
N PHE A 7 -2.45 39.34 13.43
CA PHE A 7 -3.23 39.14 12.20
C PHE A 7 -2.49 38.28 11.16
N VAL A 8 -1.18 38.49 10.99
CA VAL A 8 -0.36 37.69 10.06
C VAL A 8 -0.20 36.24 10.55
N VAL A 9 -0.05 36.02 11.86
CA VAL A 9 0.01 34.68 12.45
C VAL A 9 -1.33 33.95 12.32
N LEU A 10 -2.46 34.66 12.49
CA LEU A 10 -3.80 34.08 12.31
C LEU A 10 -4.05 33.69 10.84
N ILE A 11 -3.65 34.54 9.89
CA ILE A 11 -3.76 34.25 8.44
C ILE A 11 -2.84 33.08 8.05
N MET A 12 -1.62 32.99 8.60
CA MET A 12 -0.76 31.82 8.38
C MET A 12 -1.34 30.55 9.00
N MET A 13 -1.93 30.60 10.20
CA MET A 13 -2.60 29.43 10.79
C MET A 13 -3.84 28.99 10.00
N VAL A 14 -4.59 29.92 9.41
CA VAL A 14 -5.72 29.61 8.53
C VAL A 14 -5.26 29.06 7.18
N LEU A 15 -4.15 29.56 6.61
CA LEU A 15 -3.59 29.02 5.37
C LEU A 15 -2.93 27.64 5.58
N VAL A 16 -2.33 27.40 6.74
CA VAL A 16 -1.82 26.08 7.12
C VAL A 16 -2.97 25.11 7.38
N SER A 17 -4.08 25.53 7.99
CA SER A 17 -5.25 24.66 8.18
C SER A 17 -6.07 24.41 6.91
N MET A 18 -6.04 25.32 5.93
CA MET A 18 -6.64 25.12 4.60
C MET A 18 -5.78 24.28 3.65
N GLY A 19 -4.49 24.09 3.95
CA GLY A 19 -3.60 23.17 3.23
C GLY A 19 -3.75 21.69 3.61
N PHE A 20 -4.50 21.37 4.66
CA PHE A 20 -4.75 20.00 5.13
C PHE A 20 -6.21 19.55 5.01
N ALA A 21 -7.08 20.36 4.41
CA ALA A 21 -8.52 20.10 4.34
C ALA A 21 -9.02 19.53 3.00
N ASN A 22 -8.13 18.97 2.17
CA ASN A 22 -8.49 18.18 1.00
C ASN A 22 -7.54 16.98 0.87
N THR A 23 -7.74 15.96 1.69
CA THR A 23 -7.51 14.59 1.24
C THR A 23 -8.67 13.76 1.73
N ALA A 24 -9.32 13.10 0.79
CA ALA A 24 -10.48 12.25 0.95
C ALA A 24 -10.13 10.95 1.69
N MET A 25 -9.56 11.04 2.89
CA MET A 25 -9.08 9.91 3.70
C MET A 25 -10.21 9.01 4.27
N ALA A 26 -11.46 9.19 3.85
CA ALA A 26 -12.59 8.45 4.45
C ALA A 26 -13.66 7.92 3.47
N LYS A 27 -13.49 8.03 2.14
CA LYS A 27 -14.53 7.55 1.19
C LYS A 27 -14.09 6.51 0.17
N GLY A 28 -12.78 6.25 0.01
CA GLY A 28 -12.26 5.28 -0.97
C GLY A 28 -12.01 3.85 -0.44
N GLN A 29 -12.19 3.61 0.86
CA GLN A 29 -11.63 2.42 1.52
C GLN A 29 -12.55 1.17 1.54
N ALA A 30 -13.87 1.33 1.38
CA ALA A 30 -14.83 0.24 1.62
C ALA A 30 -15.07 -0.71 0.43
N ASP A 31 -14.69 -0.35 -0.80
CA ASP A 31 -15.05 -1.08 -2.03
C ASP A 31 -13.85 -1.51 -2.88
N ASN A 32 -12.67 -1.75 -2.28
CA ASN A 32 -11.55 -2.27 -3.07
C ASN A 32 -11.65 -3.80 -3.23
N PRO A 33 -11.58 -4.35 -4.46
CA PRO A 33 -11.82 -5.77 -4.71
C PRO A 33 -10.69 -6.68 -4.19
N ILE A 34 -9.49 -6.14 -3.95
CA ILE A 34 -8.38 -6.91 -3.39
C ILE A 34 -8.71 -7.26 -1.93
N ASP A 35 -8.97 -6.28 -1.06
CA ASP A 35 -9.34 -6.57 0.33
C ASP A 35 -10.54 -7.51 0.42
N GLN A 36 -11.57 -7.28 -0.40
CA GLN A 36 -12.77 -8.13 -0.43
C GLN A 36 -12.44 -9.58 -0.78
N ALA A 37 -11.58 -9.80 -1.77
CA ALA A 37 -11.20 -11.13 -2.21
C ALA A 37 -10.36 -11.89 -1.16
N PHE A 38 -9.53 -11.19 -0.38
CA PHE A 38 -8.65 -11.81 0.62
C PHE A 38 -9.25 -11.84 2.03
N ALA A 39 -10.37 -11.16 2.28
CA ALA A 39 -10.96 -11.06 3.62
C ALA A 39 -11.22 -12.43 4.28
N GLN A 40 -11.82 -13.36 3.52
CA GLN A 40 -12.11 -14.70 4.02
C GLN A 40 -10.83 -15.54 4.16
N ASP A 41 -9.86 -15.42 3.26
CA ASP A 41 -8.61 -16.18 3.32
C ASP A 41 -7.82 -15.89 4.60
N PHE A 42 -7.76 -14.64 5.05
CA PHE A 42 -7.12 -14.29 6.32
C PHE A 42 -7.83 -14.87 7.54
N CYS A 43 -9.14 -15.08 7.47
CA CYS A 43 -9.90 -15.75 8.53
C CYS A 43 -9.75 -17.28 8.50
N GLU A 44 -9.57 -17.87 7.31
CA GLU A 44 -9.50 -19.32 7.12
C GLU A 44 -8.09 -19.90 7.21
N ALA A 45 -7.05 -19.11 7.04
CA ALA A 45 -5.66 -19.57 7.14
C ALA A 45 -5.37 -20.09 8.56
N MET A 46 -5.15 -21.41 8.70
CA MET A 46 -5.07 -22.06 10.02
C MET A 46 -3.65 -22.25 10.55
N ASN A 47 -2.65 -22.25 9.67
CA ASN A 47 -1.27 -22.52 10.03
C ASN A 47 -0.31 -21.53 9.38
N THR A 48 0.95 -21.52 9.83
CA THR A 48 1.96 -20.58 9.33
C THR A 48 2.19 -20.66 7.82
N ILE A 49 2.09 -21.85 7.22
CA ILE A 49 2.28 -22.01 5.76
C ILE A 49 1.15 -21.33 5.01
N GLU A 50 -0.10 -21.60 5.41
CA GLU A 50 -1.29 -20.95 4.84
C GLU A 50 -1.23 -19.42 5.03
N MET A 51 -0.87 -18.96 6.23
CA MET A 51 -0.79 -17.53 6.53
C MET A 51 0.29 -16.83 5.68
N ASN A 52 1.48 -17.43 5.54
CA ASN A 52 2.54 -16.90 4.69
C ASN A 52 2.10 -16.82 3.23
N TYR A 53 1.41 -17.85 2.74
CA TYR A 53 0.92 -17.88 1.37
C TYR A 53 -0.16 -16.83 1.11
N VAL A 54 -1.13 -16.66 2.02
CA VAL A 54 -2.16 -15.60 1.91
C VAL A 54 -1.50 -14.22 1.93
N SER A 55 -0.60 -13.96 2.87
CA SER A 55 0.13 -12.68 2.96
C SER A 55 0.97 -12.40 1.71
N GLU A 56 1.61 -13.43 1.12
CA GLU A 56 2.37 -13.29 -0.12
C GLU A 56 1.46 -12.91 -1.29
N LYS A 57 0.37 -13.64 -1.50
CA LYS A 57 -0.58 -13.37 -2.59
C LYS A 57 -1.25 -12.01 -2.46
N TYR A 58 -1.59 -11.61 -1.24
CA TYR A 58 -2.14 -10.31 -0.95
C TYR A 58 -1.13 -9.17 -1.23
N MET A 59 0.14 -9.35 -0.83
CA MET A 59 1.22 -8.42 -1.14
C MET A 59 1.45 -8.30 -2.65
N ASP A 60 1.49 -9.41 -3.37
CA ASP A 60 1.65 -9.45 -4.82
C ASP A 60 0.49 -8.73 -5.53
N ALA A 61 -0.75 -8.96 -5.09
CA ALA A 61 -1.93 -8.30 -5.66
C ALA A 61 -1.82 -6.77 -5.54
N TRP A 62 -1.48 -6.25 -4.36
CA TRP A 62 -1.28 -4.81 -4.17
C TRP A 62 -0.10 -4.25 -4.93
N LYS A 63 1.02 -4.98 -5.01
CA LYS A 63 2.18 -4.57 -5.80
C LYS A 63 1.85 -4.48 -7.28
N ALA A 64 1.11 -5.44 -7.81
CA ALA A 64 0.65 -5.45 -9.19
C ALA A 64 -0.31 -4.29 -9.47
N GLU A 65 -1.28 -4.07 -8.57
CA GLU A 65 -2.23 -2.96 -8.72
C GLU A 65 -1.54 -1.60 -8.70
N MET A 66 -0.58 -1.37 -7.79
CA MET A 66 0.24 -0.15 -7.77
C MET A 66 0.89 0.11 -9.13
N LYS A 67 1.50 -0.92 -9.73
CA LYS A 67 2.16 -0.82 -11.04
C LYS A 67 1.16 -0.55 -12.17
N ASN A 68 -0.03 -1.14 -12.09
CA ASN A 68 -1.09 -0.92 -13.06
C ASN A 68 -1.60 0.53 -13.01
N VAL A 69 -1.95 1.04 -11.82
CA VAL A 69 -2.38 2.44 -11.67
C VAL A 69 -1.28 3.38 -12.17
N ALA A 70 -0.02 3.14 -11.81
CA ALA A 70 1.11 3.94 -12.28
C ALA A 70 1.20 3.95 -13.82
N ALA A 71 1.06 2.79 -14.47
CA ALA A 71 1.09 2.70 -15.93
C ALA A 71 -0.07 3.48 -16.58
N VAL A 72 -1.28 3.42 -16.01
CA VAL A 72 -2.45 4.17 -16.47
C VAL A 72 -2.26 5.67 -16.24
N LEU A 73 -1.82 6.09 -15.05
CA LEU A 73 -1.54 7.49 -14.73
C LEU A 73 -0.48 8.10 -15.67
N LYS A 74 0.56 7.34 -16.03
CA LYS A 74 1.55 7.82 -17.00
C LYS A 74 0.95 8.15 -18.37
N GLN A 75 -0.17 7.54 -18.75
CA GLN A 75 -0.85 7.84 -20.03
C GLN A 75 -1.54 9.20 -20.01
N SER A 76 -1.89 9.75 -18.84
CA SER A 76 -2.49 11.08 -18.74
C SER A 76 -1.46 12.21 -18.87
N TYR A 77 -0.17 11.93 -18.70
CA TYR A 77 0.89 12.92 -18.84
C TYR A 77 1.41 13.03 -20.27
N VAL A 78 1.68 14.26 -20.71
CA VAL A 78 2.25 14.55 -22.03
C VAL A 78 3.77 14.43 -22.00
N PHE A 79 4.41 15.07 -21.01
CA PHE A 79 5.86 15.19 -20.93
C PHE A 79 6.53 13.94 -20.35
N THR A 80 7.76 13.67 -20.78
CA THR A 80 8.51 12.47 -20.36
C THR A 80 8.99 12.60 -18.92
N GLU A 81 9.28 13.83 -18.50
CA GLU A 81 9.73 14.21 -17.17
C GLU A 81 8.67 13.87 -16.11
N ASP A 82 7.41 14.22 -16.37
CA ASP A 82 6.28 13.90 -15.47
C ASP A 82 6.08 12.38 -15.36
N LYS A 83 6.18 11.67 -16.49
CA LYS A 83 6.13 10.20 -16.52
C LYS A 83 7.25 9.57 -15.70
N ALA A 84 8.45 10.15 -15.75
CA ALA A 84 9.59 9.67 -14.97
C ALA A 84 9.39 9.88 -13.46
N HIS A 85 8.68 10.94 -13.05
CA HIS A 85 8.33 11.12 -11.64
C HIS A 85 7.41 10.02 -11.11
N VAL A 86 6.49 9.50 -11.93
CA VAL A 86 5.67 8.33 -11.56
C VAL A 86 6.53 7.07 -11.40
N ASP A 87 7.52 6.85 -12.28
CA ASP A 87 8.44 5.72 -12.15
C ASP A 87 9.30 5.81 -10.88
N VAL A 88 9.79 7.01 -10.56
CA VAL A 88 10.53 7.28 -9.31
C VAL A 88 9.65 7.03 -8.09
N TYR A 89 8.37 7.41 -8.14
CA TYR A 89 7.42 7.15 -7.06
C TYR A 89 7.27 5.66 -6.78
N VAL A 90 6.99 4.85 -7.82
CA VAL A 90 6.85 3.39 -7.72
C VAL A 90 8.12 2.76 -7.14
N ALA A 91 9.30 3.10 -7.69
CA ALA A 91 10.57 2.57 -7.22
C ALA A 91 10.88 2.97 -5.76
N SER A 92 10.47 4.17 -5.34
CA SER A 92 10.64 4.65 -3.97
C SER A 92 9.75 3.86 -3.00
N TYR A 93 8.48 3.62 -3.36
CA TYR A 93 7.57 2.82 -2.54
C TYR A 93 7.97 1.35 -2.49
N GLU A 94 8.59 0.79 -3.53
CA GLU A 94 9.21 -0.54 -3.45
C GLU A 94 10.32 -0.59 -2.38
N LYS A 95 11.17 0.43 -2.28
CA LYS A 95 12.20 0.51 -1.23
C LYS A 95 11.61 0.71 0.17
N VAL A 96 10.57 1.53 0.29
CA VAL A 96 9.85 1.72 1.56
C VAL A 96 9.19 0.42 1.99
N ALA A 97 8.60 -0.35 1.06
CA ALA A 97 8.03 -1.65 1.35
C ALA A 97 9.10 -2.62 1.87
N GLU A 98 10.26 -2.73 1.20
CA GLU A 98 11.36 -3.57 1.71
C GLU A 98 11.81 -3.15 3.11
N SER A 99 11.91 -1.84 3.36
CA SER A 99 12.27 -1.32 4.68
C SER A 99 11.23 -1.66 5.74
N ALA A 100 9.94 -1.49 5.43
CA ALA A 100 8.84 -1.83 6.33
C ALA A 100 8.79 -3.32 6.63
N GLY A 101 8.96 -4.16 5.59
CA GLY A 101 9.03 -5.61 5.74
C GLY A 101 10.22 -6.04 6.59
N TYR A 102 11.38 -5.40 6.44
CA TYR A 102 12.56 -5.69 7.28
C TYR A 102 12.34 -5.29 8.74
N ILE A 103 11.75 -4.12 8.99
CA ILE A 103 11.44 -3.67 10.36
C ILE A 103 10.45 -4.63 11.03
N GLU A 104 9.44 -5.11 10.32
CA GLU A 104 8.57 -6.14 10.90
C GLU A 104 9.28 -7.46 11.10
N TRP A 105 10.15 -7.89 10.18
CA TRP A 105 10.95 -9.09 10.42
C TRP A 105 11.79 -8.97 11.70
N LEU A 106 12.41 -7.79 11.90
CA LEU A 106 13.19 -7.48 13.08
C LEU A 106 12.35 -7.49 14.36
N ASN A 107 11.12 -6.98 14.32
CA ASN A 107 10.17 -7.00 15.43
C ASN A 107 9.85 -8.43 15.91
N TRP A 108 9.93 -9.41 15.01
CA TRP A 108 9.71 -10.83 15.29
C TRP A 108 11.01 -11.63 15.54
N SER A 109 12.16 -10.96 15.61
CA SER A 109 13.48 -11.58 15.79
C SER A 109 14.06 -11.28 17.19
N ASP A 110 14.94 -12.14 17.70
CA ASP A 110 15.74 -11.79 18.89
C ASP A 110 16.85 -10.79 18.52
N ALA A 111 16.60 -9.52 18.82
CA ALA A 111 17.54 -8.44 18.51
C ALA A 111 18.85 -8.51 19.31
N LYS A 112 18.94 -9.36 20.35
CA LYS A 112 20.17 -9.59 21.13
C LYS A 112 21.13 -10.56 20.44
N GLU A 113 20.65 -11.33 19.47
CA GLU A 113 21.47 -12.24 18.68
C GLU A 113 22.13 -11.51 17.50
N ASP A 114 23.22 -12.12 16.98
CA ASP A 114 23.93 -11.65 15.80
C ASP A 114 22.96 -11.53 14.61
N PRO A 115 22.95 -10.41 13.85
CA PRO A 115 22.01 -10.18 12.76
C PRO A 115 21.94 -11.28 11.70
N ASN A 116 23.03 -12.02 11.47
CA ASN A 116 23.07 -13.09 10.46
C ASN A 116 22.61 -14.45 11.01
N HIS A 117 22.37 -14.56 12.31
CA HIS A 117 22.03 -15.80 12.99
C HIS A 117 20.81 -15.67 13.91
N ARG A 118 20.01 -14.60 13.76
CA ARG A 118 18.86 -14.36 14.63
C ARG A 118 17.80 -15.44 14.48
N SER A 119 17.37 -15.94 15.61
CA SER A 119 16.13 -16.66 15.78
C SER A 119 14.95 -15.71 15.53
N PHE A 120 13.91 -16.21 14.88
CA PHE A 120 12.68 -15.45 14.62
C PHE A 120 11.44 -16.32 14.81
N GLY A 121 10.33 -15.68 15.17
CA GLY A 121 9.04 -16.35 15.31
C GLY A 121 8.52 -16.85 13.96
N THR A 122 7.72 -17.93 13.99
CA THR A 122 7.15 -18.52 12.77
C THR A 122 6.26 -17.56 11.98
N GLY A 123 5.67 -16.55 12.64
CA GLY A 123 4.88 -15.48 12.00
C GLY A 123 5.69 -14.32 11.39
N ALA A 124 7.02 -14.31 11.49
CA ALA A 124 7.85 -13.22 10.99
C ALA A 124 7.65 -12.96 9.48
N ALA A 125 7.52 -14.03 8.69
CA ALA A 125 7.32 -13.93 7.25
C ALA A 125 5.98 -13.30 6.89
N SER A 126 4.86 -13.81 7.41
CA SER A 126 3.54 -13.22 7.16
C SER A 126 3.45 -11.78 7.66
N ALA A 127 4.05 -11.45 8.81
CA ALA A 127 4.08 -10.08 9.32
C ALA A 127 4.84 -9.13 8.37
N SER A 128 6.02 -9.54 7.91
CA SER A 128 6.83 -8.80 6.95
C SER A 128 6.09 -8.58 5.62
N LEU A 129 5.48 -9.62 5.08
CA LEU A 129 4.70 -9.56 3.84
C LEU A 129 3.47 -8.64 3.97
N SER A 130 2.75 -8.72 5.09
CA SER A 130 1.61 -7.84 5.37
C SER A 130 2.02 -6.36 5.49
N ALA A 131 3.18 -6.07 6.10
CA ALA A 131 3.72 -4.71 6.12
C ALA A 131 4.04 -4.19 4.72
N LYS A 132 4.65 -5.02 3.87
CA LYS A 132 4.90 -4.68 2.45
C LYS A 132 3.59 -4.41 1.71
N ALA A 133 2.59 -5.27 1.89
CA ALA A 133 1.27 -5.12 1.29
C ALA A 133 0.62 -3.78 1.66
N ASN A 134 0.70 -3.37 2.94
CA ASN A 134 0.16 -2.09 3.40
C ASN A 134 0.84 -0.89 2.73
N ILE A 135 2.16 -0.94 2.52
CA ILE A 135 2.89 0.10 1.79
C ILE A 135 2.43 0.17 0.33
N TYR A 136 2.30 -0.97 -0.35
CA TYR A 136 1.82 -1.00 -1.74
C TYR A 136 0.37 -0.54 -1.86
N LYS A 137 -0.49 -0.91 -0.92
CA LYS A 137 -1.88 -0.44 -0.85
C LYS A 137 -1.95 1.08 -0.73
N GLN A 138 -1.21 1.67 0.21
CA GLN A 138 -1.18 3.12 0.37
C GLN A 138 -0.68 3.82 -0.90
N ALA A 139 0.40 3.31 -1.51
CA ALA A 139 0.94 3.83 -2.77
C ALA A 139 -0.09 3.77 -3.90
N THR A 140 -0.83 2.66 -4.00
CA THR A 140 -1.89 2.44 -4.99
C THR A 140 -2.99 3.48 -4.83
N ILE A 141 -3.50 3.67 -3.61
CA ILE A 141 -4.56 4.64 -3.32
C ILE A 141 -4.10 6.06 -3.67
N ASN A 142 -2.88 6.44 -3.28
CA ASN A 142 -2.32 7.75 -3.63
C ASN A 142 -2.22 7.97 -5.16
N LEU A 143 -1.85 6.93 -5.92
CA LEU A 143 -1.81 7.00 -7.39
C LEU A 143 -3.20 7.10 -8.01
N ILE A 144 -4.20 6.42 -7.43
CA ILE A 144 -5.60 6.51 -7.85
C ILE A 144 -6.12 7.94 -7.61
N ASP A 145 -5.85 8.50 -6.43
CA ASP A 145 -6.22 9.88 -6.11
C ASP A 145 -5.55 10.89 -7.06
N ALA A 146 -4.26 10.67 -7.38
CA ALA A 146 -3.55 11.48 -8.37
C ALA A 146 -4.17 11.35 -9.77
N TYR A 147 -4.58 10.15 -10.17
CA TYR A 147 -5.26 9.90 -11.44
C TYR A 147 -6.60 10.64 -11.52
N HIS A 148 -7.43 10.56 -10.47
CA HIS A 148 -8.69 11.31 -10.42
C HIS A 148 -8.45 12.83 -10.45
N GLY A 149 -7.42 13.31 -9.74
CA GLY A 149 -7.03 14.72 -9.77
C GLY A 149 -6.59 15.21 -11.16
N GLN A 150 -5.90 14.36 -11.94
CA GLN A 150 -5.50 14.68 -13.33
C GLN A 150 -6.67 14.62 -14.32
N ALA A 151 -7.68 13.78 -14.08
CA ALA A 151 -8.83 13.62 -14.96
C ALA A 151 -9.78 14.84 -14.98
N GLY A 152 -9.71 15.71 -13.96
CA GLY A 152 -10.54 16.92 -13.86
C GLY A 152 -12.04 16.60 -13.73
N ASP A 153 -12.90 17.46 -14.26
CA ASP A 153 -14.37 17.26 -14.26
C ASP A 153 -14.83 16.10 -15.17
N ASN A 154 -13.95 15.57 -16.02
CA ASN A 154 -14.18 14.33 -16.74
C ASN A 154 -13.97 13.17 -15.75
N SER A 155 -15.08 12.66 -15.22
CA SER A 155 -15.17 11.62 -14.19
C SER A 155 -14.73 10.22 -14.64
N LEU A 156 -13.52 10.10 -15.22
CA LEU A 156 -12.90 8.80 -15.39
C LEU A 156 -12.49 8.27 -14.02
N ASN A 157 -13.39 7.51 -13.42
CA ASN A 157 -13.10 6.75 -12.21
C ASN A 157 -12.16 5.60 -12.57
N TYR A 158 -10.95 5.62 -12.04
CA TYR A 158 -10.09 4.43 -12.04
C TYR A 158 -10.87 3.20 -11.57
N THR A 159 -10.76 2.11 -12.33
CA THR A 159 -11.33 0.80 -11.98
C THR A 159 -10.18 -0.15 -11.67
N TYR A 160 -10.26 -0.83 -10.54
CA TYR A 160 -9.28 -1.83 -10.15
C TYR A 160 -9.15 -2.93 -11.21
N VAL A 161 -7.91 -3.29 -11.53
CA VAL A 161 -7.62 -4.34 -12.53
C VAL A 161 -7.74 -5.74 -11.90
N TYR A 162 -7.51 -5.84 -10.59
CA TYR A 162 -7.63 -7.08 -9.86
C TYR A 162 -9.02 -7.73 -10.01
N SER A 163 -9.02 -8.99 -10.47
CA SER A 163 -10.22 -9.82 -10.69
C SER A 163 -10.09 -11.22 -10.06
N GLY A 164 -9.10 -11.41 -9.19
CA GLY A 164 -8.87 -12.68 -8.49
C GLY A 164 -9.89 -12.94 -7.37
N LYS A 165 -9.89 -14.17 -6.85
CA LYS A 165 -10.75 -14.61 -5.73
C LYS A 165 -10.02 -14.74 -4.40
N GLY A 166 -8.82 -14.16 -4.30
CA GLY A 166 -7.96 -14.28 -3.12
C GLY A 166 -6.77 -15.21 -3.40
N ALA A 167 -6.26 -15.86 -2.36
CA ALA A 167 -5.05 -16.67 -2.39
C ALA A 167 -5.23 -18.05 -3.03
N ASP A 168 -6.47 -18.59 -3.06
CA ASP A 168 -6.76 -20.00 -3.39
C ASP A 168 -6.12 -20.97 -2.38
N LEU A 169 -6.60 -20.93 -1.13
CA LEU A 169 -6.11 -21.76 -0.02
C LEU A 169 -6.23 -23.27 -0.28
N ALA A 170 -7.20 -23.70 -1.09
CA ALA A 170 -7.38 -25.11 -1.44
C ALA A 170 -6.13 -25.69 -2.09
N LYS A 171 -5.49 -24.91 -2.97
CA LYS A 171 -4.25 -25.30 -3.65
C LYS A 171 -3.11 -25.64 -2.69
N VAL A 172 -2.93 -24.85 -1.62
CA VAL A 172 -1.88 -25.11 -0.61
C VAL A 172 -2.23 -26.33 0.23
N ARG A 173 -3.50 -26.46 0.62
CA ARG A 173 -3.98 -27.60 1.42
C ARG A 173 -3.81 -28.94 0.70
N ASP A 174 -3.99 -28.96 -0.61
CA ASP A 174 -3.83 -30.18 -1.41
C ASP A 174 -2.36 -30.59 -1.56
N GLN A 175 -1.43 -29.63 -1.57
CA GLN A 175 0.01 -29.90 -1.62
C GLN A 175 0.57 -30.50 -0.33
N HIS A 176 -0.08 -30.22 0.81
CA HIS A 176 0.36 -30.69 2.14
C HIS A 176 -0.47 -31.84 2.71
N ARG A 177 -1.35 -32.45 1.89
CA ARG A 177 -2.15 -33.64 2.25
C ARG A 177 -1.47 -34.98 1.93
N GLN A 178 -0.23 -34.97 1.43
CA GLN A 178 0.61 -36.17 1.22
C GLN A 178 1.56 -36.38 2.39
#